data_AF-A0A2S7CTT5-F1
#
_entry.id   AF-A0A2S7CTT5-F1
#
_cell.length_a   1.000
_cell.length_b   1.000
_cell.length_c   1.000
_cell.angle_alpha   90.00
_cell.angle_beta   90.00
_cell.angle_gamma   90.00
#
_symmetry.space_group_name_H-M   'P 1'
#
loop_
_entity.id
_entity.type
_entity.pdbx_description
1 polymer ?
#
loop_
_entity_poly.entity_id
_entity_poly.type
_entity_poly.pdbx_seq_one_letter_code
_entity_poly.pdbx_strand_id
1 'polypeptide(L)'
;MQPTPTFPTLALLSLALFGLTSSQASAKGPSTQDMPDTAHSISTRWGVVQQPRLPRQVCATLKAALVPVAGSLDALDQDPSQSRRDTARLQAAIDDCPAGSAVHVVPGDAGQSGLLSGPLTLRSGVTLWLDRNVTLFASRNPQDYDNGLGTCGTASSDKAKSCNPLIHITDAAGSGIVGAGKIDGRGGSTLTAGPNAGTASWWDLAYLNVSKGLTQHVPRLIQIDDSSDVTLYDITLENSPNFHVVSDNVAGLTAWGIKILAPSLVYTRPGYRCPAGSTPEDNPHATCFTPETAKNTDGFDPGQSQKVLLAYSYIGTGDDCVAIKAHAKGTRSIASENMLFAYNQCYYTHGFSLGSETDSGMRHIAVRGLSIDGFNANDVVRDPYSGNGLRIKSDASRGGLVEDISFENVCMRGVARPLVFDANYANPATRDKIPQFTGISLSNVHSLGSTRFGGGELSFYGYREASGSRPISISLDNVVLGGGKITFAQPHFGGPASNPGATHFTFNGGPVSFYDQLTPSVPNDVQLLGTPGPGTPLQCNDAFIALHSVLPDSPI
;
A
#
# COMPACT_ATOMS: atom_id res chain seq x y z
N MET A 1 12.26 -19.77 80.84
CA MET A 1 11.48 -18.78 81.60
C MET A 1 12.42 -17.63 81.91
N GLN A 2 12.35 -16.55 81.15
CA GLN A 2 13.17 -15.36 81.33
C GLN A 2 12.28 -14.11 81.26
N PRO A 3 12.64 -13.05 82.00
CA PRO A 3 11.71 -11.99 82.41
C PRO A 3 11.82 -10.76 81.51
N THR A 4 10.81 -9.89 81.53
CA THR A 4 10.96 -8.49 81.06
C THR A 4 10.01 -7.54 81.81
N PRO A 5 10.46 -6.31 82.14
CA PRO A 5 9.69 -5.32 82.91
C PRO A 5 9.19 -4.10 82.09
N THR A 6 8.05 -3.56 82.56
CA THR A 6 7.55 -2.16 82.67
C THR A 6 7.76 -1.05 81.60
N PHE A 7 6.60 -0.52 81.12
CA PHE A 7 6.13 0.87 80.78
C PHE A 7 6.93 1.76 79.77
N PRO A 8 6.39 2.84 79.11
CA PRO A 8 5.08 3.53 79.21
C PRO A 8 4.40 3.96 77.85
N THR A 9 3.37 4.82 77.96
CA THR A 9 2.42 5.49 77.02
C THR A 9 2.92 6.15 75.72
N LEU A 10 2.07 6.17 74.67
CA LEU A 10 2.07 7.20 73.59
C LEU A 10 0.72 7.33 72.82
N ALA A 11 0.24 8.58 72.77
CA ALA A 11 -0.50 9.36 71.77
C ALA A 11 -1.55 8.76 70.78
N LEU A 12 -2.64 9.53 70.61
CA LEU A 12 -3.68 9.43 69.60
C LEU A 12 -3.12 9.45 68.15
N LEU A 13 -3.64 8.55 67.30
CA LEU A 13 -3.64 8.72 65.84
C LEU A 13 -5.08 8.77 65.31
N SER A 14 -5.38 9.88 64.63
CA SER A 14 -6.59 10.17 63.88
C SER A 14 -6.73 9.26 62.66
N LEU A 15 -7.90 8.61 62.51
CA LEU A 15 -8.35 7.97 61.27
C LEU A 15 -8.66 9.04 60.22
N ALA A 16 -7.91 9.07 59.12
CA ALA A 16 -8.25 9.83 57.93
C ALA A 16 -9.07 8.96 56.96
N LEU A 17 -10.21 9.50 56.53
CA LEU A 17 -11.08 9.01 55.47
C LEU A 17 -10.30 8.82 54.15
N PHE A 18 -10.41 7.65 53.52
CA PHE A 18 -10.05 7.46 52.12
C PHE A 18 -11.09 8.15 51.22
N GLY A 19 -10.74 9.32 50.69
CA GLY A 19 -11.44 9.97 49.59
C GLY A 19 -11.03 9.34 48.26
N LEU A 20 -12.02 8.84 47.51
CA LEU A 20 -11.89 8.44 46.11
C LEU A 20 -11.67 9.68 45.26
N THR A 21 -10.44 9.92 44.81
CA THR A 21 -10.14 10.93 43.80
C THR A 21 -10.14 10.29 42.41
N SER A 22 -11.05 10.76 41.56
CA SER A 22 -11.09 10.54 40.12
C SER A 22 -9.77 10.97 39.46
N SER A 23 -9.02 10.02 38.90
CA SER A 23 -7.89 10.34 38.02
C SER A 23 -8.43 10.70 36.64
N GLN A 24 -8.47 12.00 36.33
CA GLN A 24 -8.54 12.49 34.97
C GLN A 24 -7.29 11.99 34.21
N ALA A 25 -7.54 11.26 33.13
CA ALA A 25 -6.53 10.89 32.16
C ALA A 25 -6.00 12.17 31.49
N SER A 26 -4.79 12.59 31.88
CA SER A 26 -4.04 13.59 31.13
C SER A 26 -3.22 12.87 30.08
N ALA A 27 -3.75 12.77 28.86
CA ALA A 27 -2.97 12.46 27.67
C ALA A 27 -1.96 13.60 27.46
N LYS A 28 -0.70 13.35 27.79
CA LYS A 28 0.43 14.17 27.38
C LYS A 28 1.57 13.22 26.97
N GLY A 29 1.72 13.03 25.65
CA GLY A 29 3.06 12.83 25.09
C GLY A 29 3.90 14.11 25.28
N PRO A 30 5.23 14.09 25.10
CA PRO A 30 5.94 13.34 24.06
C PRO A 30 7.17 12.55 24.55
N SER A 31 7.57 11.49 23.85
CA SER A 31 8.91 10.92 23.96
C SER A 31 9.67 11.04 22.63
N THR A 32 10.76 11.82 22.66
CA THR A 32 11.93 11.79 21.74
C THR A 32 11.77 12.16 20.24
N GLN A 33 10.72 12.86 19.79
CA GLN A 33 10.55 13.23 18.36
C GLN A 33 10.22 14.71 18.10
N ASP A 34 11.17 15.61 18.35
CA ASP A 34 11.05 17.05 17.98
C ASP A 34 12.09 17.46 16.93
N MET A 35 12.47 16.56 16.01
CA MET A 35 13.21 16.98 14.82
C MET A 35 12.23 17.16 13.67
N PRO A 36 12.09 18.38 13.11
CA PRO A 36 11.27 18.57 11.92
C PRO A 36 11.86 17.74 10.79
N ASP A 37 11.00 17.24 9.92
CA ASP A 37 11.47 16.56 8.71
C ASP A 37 12.27 17.51 7.84
N THR A 38 13.17 16.90 7.08
CA THR A 38 13.86 17.56 5.98
C THR A 38 13.71 16.72 4.73
N ALA A 39 14.12 17.28 3.58
CA ALA A 39 14.25 16.53 2.33
C ALA A 39 15.17 15.30 2.44
N HIS A 40 16.00 15.21 3.48
CA HIS A 40 17.00 14.17 3.67
C HIS A 40 16.83 13.35 4.97
N SER A 41 15.84 13.66 5.79
CA SER A 41 15.62 12.96 7.06
C SER A 41 14.16 13.00 7.49
N ILE A 42 13.63 11.87 7.92
CA ILE A 42 12.26 11.70 8.39
C ILE A 42 12.29 11.29 9.86
N SER A 43 11.61 12.06 10.72
CA SER A 43 11.41 11.65 12.12
C SER A 43 10.30 10.61 12.22
N THR A 44 10.58 9.48 12.87
CA THR A 44 9.64 8.36 13.03
C THR A 44 9.56 7.91 14.49
N ARG A 45 8.53 7.13 14.84
CA ARG A 45 8.36 6.53 16.19
C ARG A 45 9.47 5.58 16.61
N TRP A 46 10.30 5.14 15.67
CA TRP A 46 11.44 4.26 15.92
C TRP A 46 12.80 4.96 15.67
N GLY A 47 12.81 6.29 15.55
CA GLY A 47 14.02 7.10 15.37
C GLY A 47 14.01 7.94 14.08
N VAL A 48 15.08 8.72 13.86
CA VAL A 48 15.24 9.49 12.62
C VAL A 48 15.82 8.61 11.53
N VAL A 49 15.08 8.42 10.44
CA VAL A 49 15.56 7.71 9.25
C VAL A 49 16.16 8.73 8.29
N GLN A 50 17.42 8.51 7.92
CA GLN A 50 18.11 9.32 6.92
C GLN A 50 17.76 8.83 5.52
N GLN A 51 17.78 9.74 4.54
CA GLN A 51 17.71 9.36 3.13
C GLN A 51 18.79 8.31 2.85
N PRO A 52 18.43 7.16 2.25
CA PRO A 52 19.40 6.13 1.92
C PRO A 52 20.48 6.66 0.97
N ARG A 53 21.64 5.99 0.98
CA ARG A 53 22.76 6.32 0.10
C ARG A 53 23.07 5.11 -0.78
N LEU A 54 23.56 5.38 -1.98
CA LEU A 54 24.06 4.32 -2.84
C LEU A 54 25.25 3.61 -2.18
N PRO A 55 25.39 2.28 -2.35
CA PRO A 55 26.49 1.49 -1.79
C PRO A 55 27.85 2.03 -2.21
N ARG A 56 28.83 1.99 -1.30
CA ARG A 56 30.23 2.33 -1.59
C ARG A 56 31.07 1.13 -2.01
N GLN A 57 30.70 -0.05 -1.50
CA GLN A 57 31.39 -1.30 -1.81
C GLN A 57 30.63 -2.01 -2.92
N VAL A 58 31.31 -2.26 -4.04
CA VAL A 58 30.78 -3.03 -5.17
C VAL A 58 31.56 -4.33 -5.22
N CYS A 59 30.86 -5.46 -5.13
CA CYS A 59 31.45 -6.80 -5.18
C CYS A 59 31.57 -7.30 -6.62
N ALA A 60 30.65 -6.89 -7.49
CA ALA A 60 30.62 -7.24 -8.91
C ALA A 60 29.99 -6.12 -9.71
N THR A 61 30.55 -5.85 -10.89
CA THR A 61 29.93 -4.98 -11.90
C THR A 61 29.49 -5.81 -13.10
N LEU A 62 28.20 -5.81 -13.40
CA LEU A 62 27.62 -6.51 -14.54
C LEU A 62 27.14 -5.52 -15.59
N LYS A 63 27.51 -5.75 -16.85
CA LYS A 63 27.00 -4.93 -17.97
C LYS A 63 25.68 -5.50 -18.50
N ALA A 64 24.75 -4.61 -18.81
CA ALA A 64 23.59 -4.94 -19.64
C ALA A 64 24.05 -5.50 -20.99
N ALA A 65 23.32 -6.48 -21.52
CA ALA A 65 23.70 -7.21 -22.74
C ALA A 65 22.66 -7.11 -23.87
N LEU A 66 21.47 -6.58 -23.57
CA LEU A 66 20.36 -6.50 -24.51
C LEU A 66 20.06 -5.04 -24.84
N VAL A 67 19.56 -4.78 -26.06
CA VAL A 67 19.15 -3.45 -26.53
C VAL A 67 17.62 -3.43 -26.62
N PRO A 68 16.90 -2.83 -25.66
CA PRO A 68 15.45 -2.69 -25.74
C PRO A 68 15.03 -1.89 -26.97
N VAL A 69 13.91 -2.29 -27.57
CA VAL A 69 13.30 -1.59 -28.70
C VAL A 69 12.00 -0.97 -28.20
N ALA A 70 11.89 0.36 -28.31
CA ALA A 70 10.72 1.12 -27.82
C ALA A 70 10.35 0.79 -26.36
N GLY A 71 11.35 0.66 -25.49
CA GLY A 71 11.14 0.37 -24.07
C GLY A 71 10.87 -1.10 -23.73
N SER A 72 10.86 -2.02 -24.70
CA SER A 72 10.53 -3.44 -24.50
C SER A 72 11.61 -4.39 -25.03
N LEU A 73 11.65 -5.60 -24.47
CA LEU A 73 12.43 -6.74 -24.98
C LEU A 73 11.60 -7.77 -25.77
N ASP A 74 10.31 -7.53 -25.99
CA ASP A 74 9.42 -8.52 -26.61
C ASP A 74 9.95 -9.03 -27.96
N ALA A 75 10.51 -8.18 -28.81
CA ALA A 75 11.07 -8.57 -30.10
C ALA A 75 12.34 -9.45 -30.00
N LEU A 76 13.03 -9.47 -28.85
CA LEU A 76 14.31 -10.16 -28.62
C LEU A 76 14.18 -11.44 -27.77
N ASP A 77 13.00 -11.66 -27.19
CA ASP A 77 12.65 -12.71 -26.22
C ASP A 77 11.47 -13.54 -26.73
N GLN A 78 11.56 -14.01 -27.97
CA GLN A 78 10.53 -14.87 -28.59
C GLN A 78 10.81 -16.37 -28.40
N ASP A 79 12.06 -16.73 -28.11
CA ASP A 79 12.48 -18.10 -27.82
C ASP A 79 12.35 -18.38 -26.32
N PRO A 80 11.35 -19.17 -25.86
CA PRO A 80 11.15 -19.44 -24.45
C PRO A 80 12.32 -20.19 -23.80
N SER A 81 13.19 -20.85 -24.57
CA SER A 81 14.41 -21.48 -24.03
C SER A 81 15.47 -20.46 -23.61
N GLN A 82 15.35 -19.21 -24.06
CA GLN A 82 16.25 -18.09 -23.75
C GLN A 82 15.56 -16.99 -22.93
N SER A 83 14.45 -17.31 -22.25
CA SER A 83 13.61 -16.37 -21.51
C SER A 83 14.24 -15.79 -20.23
N ARG A 84 15.44 -16.23 -19.87
CA ARG A 84 16.13 -15.91 -18.62
C ARG A 84 17.65 -15.77 -18.78
N ARG A 85 18.09 -15.13 -19.86
CA ARG A 85 19.51 -15.06 -20.29
C ARG A 85 20.47 -14.60 -19.19
N ASP A 86 20.00 -13.71 -18.31
CA ASP A 86 20.84 -13.07 -17.30
C ASP A 86 20.68 -13.67 -15.89
N THR A 87 19.71 -14.57 -15.68
CA THR A 87 19.39 -15.07 -14.33
C THR A 87 20.58 -15.76 -13.67
N ALA A 88 21.25 -16.67 -14.38
CA ALA A 88 22.37 -17.41 -13.78
C ALA A 88 23.54 -16.49 -13.40
N ARG A 89 23.88 -15.50 -14.25
CA ARG A 89 24.99 -14.58 -13.95
C ARG A 89 24.65 -13.56 -12.88
N LEU A 90 23.39 -13.09 -12.82
CA LEU A 90 22.90 -12.21 -11.76
C LEU A 90 22.89 -12.94 -10.43
N GLN A 91 22.32 -14.14 -10.38
CA GLN A 91 22.24 -14.92 -9.16
C GLN A 91 23.64 -15.31 -8.65
N ALA A 92 24.55 -15.75 -9.53
CA ALA A 92 25.93 -16.03 -9.12
C ALA A 92 26.63 -14.80 -8.53
N ALA A 93 26.47 -13.63 -9.15
CA ALA A 93 27.04 -12.39 -8.61
C ALA A 93 26.44 -12.02 -7.24
N ILE A 94 25.14 -12.26 -7.03
CA ILE A 94 24.46 -12.04 -5.75
C ILE A 94 24.97 -13.01 -4.68
N ASP A 95 25.09 -14.30 -5.03
CA ASP A 95 25.52 -15.36 -4.12
C ASP A 95 26.99 -15.19 -3.68
N ASP A 96 27.85 -14.74 -4.59
CA ASP A 96 29.27 -14.49 -4.33
C ASP A 96 29.52 -13.11 -3.67
N CYS A 97 28.49 -12.25 -3.57
CA CYS A 97 28.63 -10.92 -3.01
C CYS A 97 28.71 -10.95 -1.48
N PRO A 98 29.78 -10.41 -0.85
CA PRO A 98 29.86 -10.32 0.60
C PRO A 98 28.84 -9.33 1.16
N ALA A 99 28.36 -9.60 2.38
CA ALA A 99 27.47 -8.70 3.11
C ALA A 99 28.07 -7.29 3.25
N GLY A 100 27.24 -6.26 3.07
CA GLY A 100 27.64 -4.84 3.04
C GLY A 100 28.06 -4.34 1.65
N SER A 101 28.04 -5.20 0.63
CA SER A 101 28.43 -4.86 -0.75
C SER A 101 27.26 -4.93 -1.74
N ALA A 102 27.48 -4.42 -2.94
CA ALA A 102 26.48 -4.38 -4.00
C ALA A 102 26.92 -5.07 -5.29
N VAL A 103 25.98 -5.77 -5.92
CA VAL A 103 26.04 -6.13 -7.33
C VAL A 103 25.56 -4.93 -8.12
N HIS A 104 26.47 -4.28 -8.84
CA HIS A 104 26.21 -3.05 -9.58
C HIS A 104 26.00 -3.38 -11.07
N VAL A 105 24.83 -3.04 -11.60
CA VAL A 105 24.48 -3.29 -12.98
C VAL A 105 24.49 -1.98 -13.75
N VAL A 106 25.31 -1.95 -14.81
CA VAL A 106 25.61 -0.75 -15.60
C VAL A 106 25.23 -0.97 -17.08
N PRO A 107 25.07 0.10 -17.88
CA PRO A 107 24.90 -0.02 -19.32
C PRO A 107 26.08 -0.78 -19.99
N GLY A 108 25.79 -1.44 -21.10
CA GLY A 108 26.82 -2.03 -21.96
C GLY A 108 27.55 -0.99 -22.81
N ASP A 109 28.69 -1.40 -23.37
CA ASP A 109 29.61 -0.49 -24.07
C ASP A 109 29.10 -0.01 -25.43
N ALA A 110 28.08 -0.67 -25.99
CA ALA A 110 27.54 -0.40 -27.33
C ALA A 110 26.03 -0.10 -27.29
N GLY A 111 25.56 0.57 -26.22
CA GLY A 111 24.17 1.00 -26.07
C GLY A 111 23.23 -0.08 -25.52
N GLN A 112 23.75 -1.23 -25.08
CA GLN A 112 22.95 -2.20 -24.35
C GLN A 112 22.51 -1.62 -23.01
N SER A 113 21.26 -1.85 -22.65
CA SER A 113 20.65 -1.31 -21.45
C SER A 113 19.64 -2.25 -20.79
N GLY A 114 19.33 -3.38 -21.44
CA GLY A 114 18.44 -4.42 -20.93
C GLY A 114 19.18 -5.63 -20.36
N LEU A 115 18.58 -6.20 -19.31
CA LEU A 115 18.81 -7.55 -18.80
C LEU A 115 17.48 -8.31 -18.81
N LEU A 116 17.52 -9.62 -19.01
CA LEU A 116 16.34 -10.49 -19.01
C LEU A 116 16.52 -11.61 -17.99
N SER A 117 15.63 -11.63 -16.98
CA SER A 117 15.73 -12.59 -15.89
C SER A 117 14.38 -13.20 -15.49
N GLY A 118 14.41 -14.50 -15.17
CA GLY A 118 13.46 -15.13 -14.27
C GLY A 118 13.73 -14.76 -12.80
N PRO A 119 13.19 -15.53 -11.83
CA PRO A 119 13.33 -15.27 -10.40
C PRO A 119 14.78 -15.11 -9.91
N LEU A 120 15.00 -14.19 -8.97
CA LEU A 120 16.23 -13.93 -8.25
C LEU A 120 15.97 -13.91 -6.74
N THR A 121 16.94 -14.37 -5.95
CA THR A 121 16.89 -14.32 -4.48
C THR A 121 18.03 -13.45 -3.95
N LEU A 122 17.70 -12.39 -3.21
CA LEU A 122 18.72 -11.57 -2.54
C LEU A 122 19.13 -12.18 -1.19
N ARG A 123 20.42 -12.07 -0.89
CA ARG A 123 21.05 -12.57 0.35
C ARG A 123 21.17 -11.45 1.38
N SER A 124 21.30 -11.82 2.66
CA SER A 124 21.61 -10.87 3.75
C SER A 124 22.81 -9.99 3.43
N GLY A 125 22.64 -8.69 3.60
CA GLY A 125 23.66 -7.67 3.40
C GLY A 125 23.99 -7.36 1.94
N VAL A 126 23.36 -8.02 0.98
CA VAL A 126 23.63 -7.81 -0.45
C VAL A 126 22.63 -6.80 -1.03
N THR A 127 23.16 -5.82 -1.77
CA THR A 127 22.35 -4.85 -2.51
C THR A 127 22.42 -5.09 -4.01
N LEU A 128 21.27 -5.14 -4.68
CA LEU A 128 21.19 -5.05 -6.14
C LEU A 128 21.09 -3.57 -6.53
N TRP A 129 22.07 -3.05 -7.27
CA TRP A 129 22.11 -1.66 -7.70
C TRP A 129 21.97 -1.58 -9.23
N LEU A 130 20.87 -1.02 -9.72
CA LEU A 130 20.64 -0.76 -11.15
C LEU A 130 20.91 0.72 -11.48
N ASP A 131 21.85 0.98 -12.39
CA ASP A 131 22.13 2.34 -12.83
C ASP A 131 21.02 2.95 -13.67
N ARG A 132 21.07 4.29 -13.77
CA ARG A 132 20.23 5.03 -14.71
C ARG A 132 20.33 4.42 -16.11
N ASN A 133 19.19 4.34 -16.78
CA ASN A 133 19.02 3.74 -18.10
C ASN A 133 19.17 2.22 -18.15
N VAL A 134 19.47 1.52 -17.05
CA VAL A 134 19.43 0.05 -17.02
C VAL A 134 18.03 -0.42 -16.68
N THR A 135 17.52 -1.39 -17.43
CA THR A 135 16.25 -2.08 -17.13
C THR A 135 16.46 -3.57 -16.95
N LEU A 136 16.06 -4.10 -15.79
CA LEU A 136 15.88 -5.53 -15.56
C LEU A 136 14.46 -5.92 -15.99
N PHE A 137 14.34 -6.66 -17.07
CA PHE A 137 13.08 -7.17 -17.60
C PHE A 137 12.80 -8.57 -17.06
N ALA A 138 11.56 -8.78 -16.63
CA ALA A 138 11.06 -10.08 -16.24
C ALA A 138 10.93 -11.03 -17.45
N SER A 139 11.13 -12.33 -17.20
CA SER A 139 10.72 -13.38 -18.12
C SER A 139 9.21 -13.36 -18.35
N ARG A 140 8.78 -13.68 -19.57
CA ARG A 140 7.36 -13.91 -19.91
C ARG A 140 7.00 -15.39 -19.95
N ASN A 141 7.92 -16.26 -19.58
CA ASN A 141 7.72 -17.70 -19.54
C ASN A 141 7.20 -18.10 -18.15
N PRO A 142 5.95 -18.56 -18.01
CA PRO A 142 5.42 -18.94 -16.71
C PRO A 142 6.17 -20.07 -16.02
N GLN A 143 6.83 -20.96 -16.79
CA GLN A 143 7.61 -22.07 -16.24
C GLN A 143 8.84 -21.60 -15.45
N ASP A 144 9.32 -20.36 -15.69
CA ASP A 144 10.42 -19.80 -14.90
C ASP A 144 10.00 -19.43 -13.48
N TYR A 145 8.71 -19.19 -13.26
CA TYR A 145 8.14 -18.76 -11.99
C TYR A 145 7.42 -19.90 -11.25
N ASP A 146 7.05 -20.99 -11.93
CA ASP A 146 6.26 -22.05 -11.32
C ASP A 146 6.94 -22.65 -10.08
N ASN A 147 6.19 -22.79 -9.00
CA ASN A 147 6.69 -23.31 -7.72
C ASN A 147 6.50 -24.82 -7.53
N GLY A 148 6.17 -25.54 -8.61
CA GLY A 148 5.93 -26.98 -8.63
C GLY A 148 4.45 -27.37 -8.71
N LEU A 149 3.52 -26.41 -8.60
CA LEU A 149 2.08 -26.67 -8.77
C LEU A 149 1.66 -26.79 -10.25
N GLY A 150 2.47 -26.31 -11.20
CA GLY A 150 2.22 -26.44 -12.64
C GLY A 150 1.10 -25.55 -13.18
N THR A 151 0.64 -24.57 -12.39
CA THR A 151 -0.48 -23.67 -12.75
C THR A 151 -0.07 -22.22 -12.94
N CYS A 152 1.21 -21.88 -12.80
CA CYS A 152 1.67 -20.51 -13.09
C CYS A 152 1.40 -20.16 -14.57
N GLY A 153 0.93 -18.93 -14.84
CA GLY A 153 0.50 -18.51 -16.18
C GLY A 153 -0.90 -18.94 -16.57
N THR A 154 -1.77 -19.20 -15.59
CA THR A 154 -3.17 -19.55 -15.81
C THR A 154 -4.13 -18.74 -14.93
N ALA A 155 -5.44 -18.95 -15.09
CA ALA A 155 -6.45 -18.51 -14.13
C ALA A 155 -7.42 -19.67 -13.88
N SER A 156 -7.74 -19.93 -12.62
CA SER A 156 -8.57 -21.07 -12.22
C SER A 156 -9.38 -20.77 -10.95
N SER A 157 -10.20 -21.71 -10.50
CA SER A 157 -10.88 -21.60 -9.19
C SER A 157 -9.97 -21.91 -8.01
N ASP A 158 -8.73 -22.35 -8.26
CA ASP A 158 -7.75 -22.64 -7.22
C ASP A 158 -7.14 -21.34 -6.68
N LYS A 159 -7.03 -21.25 -5.36
CA LYS A 159 -6.48 -20.09 -4.63
C LYS A 159 -5.04 -20.32 -4.16
N ALA A 160 -4.47 -21.50 -4.39
CA ALA A 160 -3.08 -21.78 -4.07
C ALA A 160 -2.14 -20.90 -4.91
N LYS A 161 -1.17 -20.27 -4.26
CA LYS A 161 -0.14 -19.50 -4.97
C LYS A 161 0.76 -20.47 -5.73
N SER A 162 0.92 -20.26 -7.03
CA SER A 162 1.68 -21.15 -7.93
C SER A 162 2.90 -20.50 -8.60
N CYS A 163 3.06 -19.18 -8.46
CA CYS A 163 4.20 -18.45 -9.02
C CYS A 163 5.10 -17.89 -7.91
N ASN A 164 6.40 -18.07 -8.05
CA ASN A 164 7.45 -17.34 -7.35
C ASN A 164 7.51 -15.88 -7.84
N PRO A 165 7.95 -14.93 -7.00
CA PRO A 165 8.16 -13.54 -7.40
C PRO A 165 9.38 -13.39 -8.34
N LEU A 166 9.50 -12.26 -9.03
CA LEU A 166 10.71 -11.93 -9.78
C LEU A 166 11.92 -11.71 -8.85
N ILE A 167 11.75 -10.96 -7.76
CA ILE A 167 12.79 -10.80 -6.74
C ILE A 167 12.22 -11.22 -5.38
N HIS A 168 12.88 -12.18 -4.74
CA HIS A 168 12.58 -12.62 -3.39
C HIS A 168 13.68 -12.19 -2.43
N ILE A 169 13.32 -11.46 -1.39
CA ILE A 169 14.16 -11.21 -0.22
C ILE A 169 13.56 -12.04 0.90
N THR A 170 14.23 -13.10 1.35
CA THR A 170 13.67 -14.03 2.32
C THR A 170 14.70 -14.44 3.35
N ASP A 171 14.31 -14.42 4.63
CA ASP A 171 15.20 -14.71 5.77
C ASP A 171 16.51 -13.90 5.69
N ALA A 172 16.39 -12.61 5.33
CA ALA A 172 17.52 -11.75 5.03
C ALA A 172 17.55 -10.48 5.90
N ALA A 173 18.75 -10.01 6.22
CA ALA A 173 18.96 -8.78 6.96
C ALA A 173 19.87 -7.82 6.18
N GLY A 174 19.51 -6.52 6.10
CA GLY A 174 20.36 -5.49 5.50
C GLY A 174 20.50 -5.56 3.98
N SER A 175 19.56 -6.20 3.28
CA SER A 175 19.54 -6.29 1.82
C SER A 175 18.93 -5.03 1.19
N GLY A 176 19.18 -4.80 -0.10
CA GLY A 176 18.59 -3.65 -0.78
C GLY A 176 18.44 -3.77 -2.29
N ILE A 177 17.57 -2.92 -2.84
CA ILE A 177 17.40 -2.70 -4.28
C ILE A 177 17.45 -1.19 -4.51
N VAL A 178 18.45 -0.72 -5.24
CA VAL A 178 18.75 0.72 -5.31
C VAL A 178 19.15 1.19 -6.71
N GLY A 179 19.16 2.51 -6.88
CA GLY A 179 19.67 3.20 -8.06
C GLY A 179 18.58 3.63 -9.02
N ALA A 180 18.93 4.53 -9.94
CA ALA A 180 17.99 5.19 -10.83
C ALA A 180 17.57 4.35 -12.07
N GLY A 181 17.80 3.03 -12.03
CA GLY A 181 17.37 2.09 -13.05
C GLY A 181 15.89 1.70 -12.94
N LYS A 182 15.51 0.67 -13.69
CA LYS A 182 14.15 0.15 -13.77
C LYS A 182 14.10 -1.36 -13.60
N ILE A 183 13.05 -1.85 -12.94
CA ILE A 183 12.62 -3.25 -12.99
C ILE A 183 11.26 -3.28 -13.68
N ASP A 184 11.16 -3.97 -14.80
CA ASP A 184 9.95 -4.06 -15.62
C ASP A 184 9.39 -5.49 -15.58
N GLY A 185 8.20 -5.63 -14.99
CA GLY A 185 7.49 -6.89 -14.83
C GLY A 185 6.82 -7.42 -16.10
N ARG A 186 6.69 -6.59 -17.15
CA ARG A 186 6.08 -6.94 -18.45
C ARG A 186 4.69 -7.55 -18.35
N GLY A 187 3.87 -7.09 -17.42
CA GLY A 187 2.53 -7.60 -17.14
C GLY A 187 1.59 -7.62 -18.35
N GLY A 188 1.71 -6.63 -19.25
CA GLY A 188 0.90 -6.51 -20.46
C GLY A 188 1.47 -7.22 -21.69
N SER A 189 2.65 -7.85 -21.60
CA SER A 189 3.23 -8.59 -22.72
C SER A 189 2.65 -10.00 -22.80
N THR A 190 2.39 -10.47 -24.02
CA THR A 190 1.94 -11.84 -24.28
C THR A 190 2.94 -12.88 -23.76
N LEU A 191 2.45 -13.94 -23.14
CA LEU A 191 3.24 -15.04 -22.60
C LEU A 191 3.94 -15.82 -23.71
N THR A 192 5.12 -16.37 -23.41
CA THR A 192 5.94 -17.12 -24.39
C THR A 192 5.82 -18.64 -24.28
N ALA A 193 5.20 -19.15 -23.21
CA ALA A 193 5.05 -20.58 -22.96
C ALA A 193 3.80 -20.90 -22.12
N GLY A 194 3.51 -22.19 -21.95
CA GLY A 194 2.34 -22.67 -21.23
C GLY A 194 1.04 -22.60 -22.05
N PRO A 195 -0.12 -22.86 -21.43
CA PRO A 195 -1.42 -22.94 -22.12
C PRO A 195 -1.85 -21.64 -22.81
N ASN A 196 -1.29 -20.50 -22.39
CA ASN A 196 -1.64 -19.15 -22.88
C ASN A 196 -0.51 -18.52 -23.73
N ALA A 197 0.44 -19.32 -24.22
CA ALA A 197 1.53 -18.86 -25.06
C ALA A 197 1.00 -18.20 -26.34
N GLY A 198 1.49 -17.01 -26.66
CA GLY A 198 1.13 -16.26 -27.87
C GLY A 198 -0.31 -15.74 -27.89
N THR A 199 -1.08 -15.92 -26.81
CA THR A 199 -2.49 -15.54 -26.76
C THR A 199 -2.77 -14.52 -25.67
N ALA A 200 -2.43 -14.79 -24.40
CA ALA A 200 -2.74 -13.89 -23.29
C ALA A 200 -1.47 -13.30 -22.68
N SER A 201 -1.60 -12.12 -22.08
CA SER A 201 -0.64 -11.52 -21.16
C SER A 201 -0.94 -11.90 -19.70
N TRP A 202 -0.09 -11.51 -18.76
CA TRP A 202 -0.38 -11.67 -17.35
C TRP A 202 -1.62 -10.88 -16.91
N TRP A 203 -1.81 -9.68 -17.44
CA TRP A 203 -2.97 -8.84 -17.12
C TRP A 203 -4.27 -9.34 -17.73
N ASP A 204 -4.23 -9.98 -18.90
CA ASP A 204 -5.42 -10.68 -19.43
C ASP A 204 -5.88 -11.77 -18.44
N LEU A 205 -4.93 -12.53 -17.86
CA LEU A 205 -5.24 -13.55 -16.85
C LEU A 205 -5.77 -12.93 -15.55
N ALA A 206 -5.19 -11.81 -15.10
CA ALA A 206 -5.69 -11.06 -13.93
C ALA A 206 -7.11 -10.54 -14.15
N TYR A 207 -7.42 -10.07 -15.37
CA TYR A 207 -8.74 -9.57 -15.73
C TYR A 207 -9.84 -10.66 -15.71
N LEU A 208 -9.47 -11.95 -15.76
CA LEU A 208 -10.41 -13.06 -15.58
C LEU A 208 -11.03 -13.13 -14.18
N ASN A 209 -10.45 -12.45 -13.18
CA ASN A 209 -11.10 -12.25 -11.89
C ASN A 209 -12.39 -11.43 -12.05
N VAL A 210 -12.33 -10.33 -12.81
CA VAL A 210 -13.48 -9.45 -13.05
C VAL A 210 -14.50 -10.11 -13.98
N SER A 211 -14.04 -10.68 -15.10
CA SER A 211 -14.94 -11.18 -16.14
C SER A 211 -15.49 -12.58 -15.87
N LYS A 212 -14.82 -13.40 -15.04
CA LYS A 212 -15.19 -14.80 -14.79
C LYS A 212 -15.13 -15.24 -13.32
N GLY A 213 -14.71 -14.38 -12.39
CA GLY A 213 -14.56 -14.74 -10.97
C GLY A 213 -13.43 -15.75 -10.70
N LEU A 214 -12.44 -15.83 -11.61
CA LEU A 214 -11.30 -16.74 -11.45
C LEU A 214 -10.17 -16.11 -10.64
N THR A 215 -9.35 -16.94 -10.02
CA THR A 215 -8.08 -16.52 -9.39
C THR A 215 -6.95 -16.66 -10.40
N GLN A 216 -6.18 -15.59 -10.55
CA GLN A 216 -5.03 -15.53 -11.44
C GLN A 216 -3.78 -16.12 -10.76
N HIS A 217 -2.97 -16.81 -11.56
CA HIS A 217 -1.71 -17.42 -11.17
C HIS A 217 -0.57 -16.69 -11.88
N VAL A 218 -0.18 -15.54 -11.33
CA VAL A 218 0.79 -14.62 -11.95
C VAL A 218 1.81 -14.13 -10.90
N PRO A 219 3.08 -13.86 -11.27
CA PRO A 219 4.13 -13.55 -10.32
C PRO A 219 4.04 -12.12 -9.77
N ARG A 220 4.45 -11.92 -8.52
CA ARG A 220 4.72 -10.59 -7.95
C ARG A 220 6.06 -10.06 -8.43
N LEU A 221 6.25 -8.74 -8.42
CA LEU A 221 7.54 -8.16 -8.78
C LEU A 221 8.57 -8.34 -7.67
N ILE A 222 8.28 -7.84 -6.46
CA ILE A 222 9.16 -7.95 -5.30
C ILE A 222 8.36 -8.51 -4.11
N GLN A 223 8.85 -9.61 -3.53
CA GLN A 223 8.37 -10.17 -2.27
C GLN A 223 9.48 -10.11 -1.23
N ILE A 224 9.15 -9.64 -0.03
CA ILE A 224 10.05 -9.56 1.12
C ILE A 224 9.42 -10.34 2.27
N ASP A 225 10.02 -11.46 2.67
CA ASP A 225 9.49 -12.33 3.73
C ASP A 225 10.50 -12.50 4.87
N ASP A 226 10.02 -12.52 6.11
CA ASP A 226 10.80 -12.92 7.29
C ASP A 226 12.18 -12.18 7.37
N SER A 227 12.20 -10.88 7.07
CA SER A 227 13.44 -10.12 6.83
C SER A 227 13.56 -8.87 7.70
N SER A 228 14.73 -8.25 7.70
CA SER A 228 14.98 -7.01 8.45
C SER A 228 15.89 -6.02 7.73
N ASP A 229 15.73 -4.74 8.06
CA ASP A 229 16.55 -3.63 7.57
C ASP A 229 16.69 -3.59 6.03
N VAL A 230 15.58 -3.78 5.32
CA VAL A 230 15.53 -3.79 3.85
C VAL A 230 15.38 -2.37 3.30
N THR A 231 16.14 -2.04 2.25
CA THR A 231 16.11 -0.72 1.60
C THR A 231 15.70 -0.79 0.13
N LEU A 232 14.69 -0.01 -0.27
CA LEU A 232 14.38 0.30 -1.67
C LEU A 232 14.65 1.79 -1.90
N TYR A 233 15.55 2.14 -2.82
CA TYR A 233 15.99 3.54 -2.97
C TYR A 233 16.20 3.99 -4.42
N ASP A 234 15.49 5.06 -4.80
CA ASP A 234 15.55 5.73 -6.12
C ASP A 234 15.21 4.85 -7.35
N ILE A 235 14.76 3.62 -7.12
CA ILE A 235 14.45 2.64 -8.16
C ILE A 235 13.06 2.84 -8.77
N THR A 236 12.94 2.53 -10.07
CA THR A 236 11.66 2.50 -10.79
C THR A 236 11.16 1.06 -10.92
N LEU A 237 9.90 0.82 -10.61
CA LEU A 237 9.20 -0.46 -10.73
C LEU A 237 8.03 -0.29 -11.71
N GLU A 238 8.03 -1.03 -12.81
CA GLU A 238 6.98 -0.90 -13.82
C GLU A 238 6.30 -2.22 -14.16
N ASN A 239 5.05 -2.08 -14.60
CA ASN A 239 4.28 -3.11 -15.27
C ASN A 239 4.28 -4.46 -14.54
N SER A 240 4.16 -4.46 -13.22
CA SER A 240 4.13 -5.71 -12.46
C SER A 240 2.97 -6.60 -12.93
N PRO A 241 3.18 -7.92 -13.12
CA PRO A 241 2.10 -8.88 -13.41
C PRO A 241 1.07 -8.98 -12.28
N ASN A 242 1.53 -8.77 -11.03
CA ASN A 242 0.73 -8.74 -9.81
C ASN A 242 1.10 -7.49 -8.97
N PHE A 243 1.06 -7.57 -7.64
CA PHE A 243 1.54 -6.53 -6.75
C PHE A 243 3.03 -6.23 -6.95
N HIS A 244 3.41 -4.96 -6.84
CA HIS A 244 4.79 -4.51 -7.08
C HIS A 244 5.71 -4.81 -5.90
N VAL A 245 5.37 -4.31 -4.70
CA VAL A 245 6.17 -4.56 -3.50
C VAL A 245 5.28 -5.10 -2.40
N VAL A 246 5.59 -6.31 -1.94
CA VAL A 246 4.87 -6.92 -0.81
C VAL A 246 5.87 -7.30 0.27
N SER A 247 5.58 -6.94 1.52
CA SER A 247 6.33 -7.42 2.68
C SER A 247 5.45 -8.28 3.59
N ASP A 248 6.02 -9.33 4.17
CA ASP A 248 5.36 -10.19 5.17
C ASP A 248 6.36 -10.51 6.29
N ASN A 249 6.02 -10.18 7.53
CA ASN A 249 6.92 -10.35 8.68
C ASN A 249 8.29 -9.67 8.49
N VAL A 250 8.28 -8.37 8.17
CA VAL A 250 9.49 -7.57 8.01
C VAL A 250 9.65 -6.57 9.14
N ALA A 251 10.86 -6.50 9.72
CA ALA A 251 11.22 -5.51 10.74
C ALA A 251 12.26 -4.52 10.19
N GLY A 252 11.82 -3.31 9.85
CA GLY A 252 12.67 -2.32 9.19
C GLY A 252 12.59 -2.46 7.67
N LEU A 253 11.73 -1.65 7.05
CA LEU A 253 11.65 -1.51 5.59
C LEU A 253 11.63 -0.02 5.26
N THR A 254 12.64 0.45 4.53
CA THR A 254 12.69 1.84 4.03
C THR A 254 12.59 1.85 2.52
N ALA A 255 11.48 2.38 2.00
CA ALA A 255 11.31 2.73 0.60
C ALA A 255 11.35 4.24 0.45
N TRP A 256 12.32 4.76 -0.32
CA TRP A 256 12.54 6.20 -0.45
C TRP A 256 12.78 6.59 -1.90
N GLY A 257 11.98 7.54 -2.42
CA GLY A 257 12.17 8.05 -3.77
C GLY A 257 11.85 7.03 -4.87
N ILE A 258 11.12 5.96 -4.57
CA ILE A 258 10.77 4.95 -5.56
C ILE A 258 9.67 5.47 -6.48
N LYS A 259 9.69 5.02 -7.74
CA LYS A 259 8.61 5.26 -8.70
C LYS A 259 7.95 3.94 -9.06
N ILE A 260 6.63 3.87 -9.01
CA ILE A 260 5.83 2.71 -9.39
C ILE A 260 4.83 3.11 -10.47
N LEU A 261 4.80 2.38 -11.59
CA LEU A 261 3.91 2.67 -12.72
C LEU A 261 3.36 1.40 -13.37
N ALA A 262 2.04 1.24 -13.39
CA ALA A 262 1.36 0.22 -14.19
C ALA A 262 -0.03 0.72 -14.66
N PRO A 263 -0.32 0.75 -15.98
CA PRO A 263 0.56 0.46 -17.11
C PRO A 263 1.44 1.65 -17.55
N SER A 264 2.64 1.36 -18.05
CA SER A 264 3.51 2.32 -18.75
C SER A 264 3.08 2.56 -20.20
N LEU A 265 3.71 3.53 -20.87
CA LEU A 265 3.52 3.82 -22.30
C LEU A 265 3.82 2.65 -23.25
N VAL A 266 4.49 1.58 -22.79
CA VAL A 266 4.68 0.35 -23.58
C VAL A 266 3.34 -0.34 -23.86
N TYR A 267 2.40 -0.26 -22.91
CA TYR A 267 1.13 -1.00 -22.95
C TYR A 267 -0.09 -0.09 -23.06
N THR A 268 0.10 1.21 -23.26
CA THR A 268 -1.00 2.17 -23.33
C THR A 268 -0.69 3.35 -24.25
N ARG A 269 -1.58 4.35 -24.27
CA ARG A 269 -1.41 5.61 -25.01
C ARG A 269 -1.44 6.79 -24.04
N PRO A 270 -0.86 7.95 -24.42
CA PRO A 270 -0.94 9.16 -23.61
C PRO A 270 -2.38 9.46 -23.13
N GLY A 271 -2.53 9.75 -21.84
CA GLY A 271 -3.81 9.92 -21.17
C GLY A 271 -4.64 8.65 -21.00
N TYR A 272 -4.00 7.47 -21.02
CA TYR A 272 -4.64 6.14 -20.94
C TYR A 272 -5.72 5.90 -22.01
N ARG A 273 -5.53 6.45 -23.22
CA ARG A 273 -6.51 6.40 -24.32
C ARG A 273 -6.32 5.18 -25.21
N CYS A 274 -6.80 4.02 -24.78
CA CYS A 274 -6.72 2.81 -25.59
C CYS A 274 -7.63 2.88 -26.84
N PRO A 275 -7.17 2.34 -28.00
CA PRO A 275 -8.03 2.15 -29.16
C PRO A 275 -9.27 1.30 -28.83
N ALA A 276 -10.40 1.58 -29.47
CA ALA A 276 -11.61 0.76 -29.30
C ALA A 276 -11.33 -0.70 -29.68
N GLY A 277 -11.82 -1.65 -28.87
CA GLY A 277 -11.62 -3.08 -29.10
C GLY A 277 -10.21 -3.60 -28.78
N SER A 278 -9.34 -2.80 -28.16
CA SER A 278 -7.95 -3.21 -27.86
C SER A 278 -7.71 -3.66 -26.42
N THR A 279 -8.68 -3.42 -25.54
CA THR A 279 -8.58 -3.68 -24.10
C THR A 279 -9.20 -5.04 -23.71
N PRO A 280 -8.87 -5.61 -22.53
CA PRO A 280 -9.33 -6.94 -22.11
C PRO A 280 -10.84 -7.14 -22.04
N GLU A 281 -11.62 -6.05 -21.96
CA GLU A 281 -13.08 -6.10 -21.97
C GLU A 281 -13.63 -6.54 -23.31
N ASP A 282 -12.99 -6.10 -24.40
CA ASP A 282 -13.45 -6.32 -25.77
C ASP A 282 -12.60 -7.39 -26.49
N ASN A 283 -11.35 -7.59 -26.07
CA ASN A 283 -10.39 -8.45 -26.72
C ASN A 283 -9.67 -9.36 -25.69
N PRO A 284 -9.86 -10.70 -25.76
CA PRO A 284 -9.18 -11.64 -24.86
C PRO A 284 -7.66 -11.75 -25.08
N HIS A 285 -7.15 -11.09 -26.12
CA HIS A 285 -5.73 -10.96 -26.47
C HIS A 285 -5.39 -9.47 -26.54
N ALA A 286 -5.56 -8.76 -25.41
CA ALA A 286 -5.49 -7.31 -25.38
C ALA A 286 -4.13 -6.79 -25.83
N THR A 287 -4.15 -5.61 -26.46
CA THR A 287 -2.94 -4.92 -26.94
C THR A 287 -2.78 -3.54 -26.31
N CYS A 288 -3.74 -3.14 -25.47
CA CYS A 288 -3.70 -1.90 -24.72
C CYS A 288 -4.37 -2.08 -23.37
N PHE A 289 -3.80 -1.45 -22.35
CA PHE A 289 -4.27 -1.49 -20.97
C PHE A 289 -4.40 -0.09 -20.41
N THR A 290 -5.27 0.06 -19.42
CA THR A 290 -5.44 1.26 -18.60
C THR A 290 -5.25 0.84 -17.14
N PRO A 291 -5.10 1.79 -16.20
CA PRO A 291 -5.17 1.50 -14.77
C PRO A 291 -6.41 0.64 -14.44
N GLU A 292 -7.57 1.00 -14.99
CA GLU A 292 -8.82 0.26 -14.80
C GLU A 292 -8.69 -1.22 -15.22
N THR A 293 -7.93 -1.56 -16.27
CA THR A 293 -7.88 -2.94 -16.78
C THR A 293 -6.67 -3.74 -16.31
N ALA A 294 -5.62 -3.09 -15.80
CA ALA A 294 -4.45 -3.73 -15.21
C ALA A 294 -4.72 -4.15 -13.75
N LYS A 295 -5.53 -5.19 -13.55
CA LYS A 295 -5.99 -5.63 -12.23
C LYS A 295 -4.89 -6.23 -11.35
N ASN A 296 -5.07 -6.08 -10.03
CA ASN A 296 -4.20 -6.64 -8.99
C ASN A 296 -2.74 -6.18 -9.10
N THR A 297 -2.57 -4.88 -9.32
CA THR A 297 -1.28 -4.22 -9.49
C THR A 297 -0.96 -3.27 -8.33
N ASP A 298 -1.38 -3.60 -7.11
CA ASP A 298 -1.11 -2.81 -5.90
C ASP A 298 0.37 -2.37 -5.83
N GLY A 299 0.59 -1.13 -5.37
CA GLY A 299 1.90 -0.50 -5.37
C GLY A 299 2.79 -1.00 -4.23
N PHE A 300 2.41 -0.72 -3.00
CA PHE A 300 3.23 -1.00 -1.82
C PHE A 300 2.38 -1.59 -0.68
N ASP A 301 2.62 -2.86 -0.39
CA ASP A 301 1.75 -3.69 0.45
C ASP A 301 2.51 -4.24 1.68
N PRO A 302 2.74 -3.42 2.71
CA PRO A 302 3.33 -3.92 3.93
C PRO A 302 2.31 -4.76 4.70
N GLY A 303 2.64 -6.03 4.88
CA GLY A 303 1.86 -7.02 5.63
C GLY A 303 2.61 -7.48 6.87
N GLN A 304 1.92 -7.56 8.02
CA GLN A 304 2.45 -8.16 9.24
C GLN A 304 3.85 -7.66 9.57
N SER A 305 4.10 -6.36 9.37
CA SER A 305 5.44 -5.79 9.37
C SER A 305 5.53 -4.67 10.40
N GLN A 306 6.75 -4.34 10.80
CA GLN A 306 7.01 -3.23 11.73
C GLN A 306 8.16 -2.34 11.28
N LYS A 307 8.09 -1.06 11.67
CA LYS A 307 9.10 -0.03 11.33
C LYS A 307 9.22 0.14 9.81
N VAL A 308 8.08 0.39 9.17
CA VAL A 308 8.00 0.61 7.72
C VAL A 308 7.94 2.10 7.42
N LEU A 309 8.84 2.58 6.57
CA LEU A 309 8.84 3.93 6.02
C LEU A 309 8.68 3.87 4.50
N LEU A 310 7.66 4.55 3.97
CA LEU A 310 7.58 4.91 2.55
C LEU A 310 7.63 6.44 2.45
N ALA A 311 8.68 6.98 1.82
CA ALA A 311 8.89 8.42 1.75
C ALA A 311 9.20 8.92 0.33
N TYR A 312 8.72 10.12 0.00
CA TYR A 312 9.06 10.83 -1.24
C TYR A 312 8.84 10.01 -2.52
N SER A 313 7.85 9.13 -2.52
CA SER A 313 7.61 8.14 -3.58
C SER A 313 6.42 8.49 -4.46
N TYR A 314 6.42 7.96 -5.67
CA TYR A 314 5.43 8.25 -6.71
C TYR A 314 4.82 6.94 -7.22
N ILE A 315 3.51 6.77 -7.08
CA ILE A 315 2.87 5.47 -7.31
C ILE A 315 1.60 5.67 -8.14
N GLY A 316 1.60 5.15 -9.37
CA GLY A 316 0.42 5.07 -10.24
C GLY A 316 0.19 3.64 -10.72
N THR A 317 -0.93 3.03 -10.33
CA THR A 317 -1.20 1.62 -10.65
C THR A 317 -2.65 1.42 -11.10
N GLY A 318 -3.09 0.17 -11.29
CA GLY A 318 -4.49 -0.14 -11.51
C GLY A 318 -5.27 -0.47 -10.23
N ASP A 319 -4.64 -0.46 -9.07
CA ASP A 319 -5.23 -0.88 -7.79
C ASP A 319 -4.80 0.05 -6.64
N ASP A 320 -4.67 -0.45 -5.41
CA ASP A 320 -4.25 0.34 -4.25
C ASP A 320 -2.84 0.92 -4.44
N CYS A 321 -2.67 2.21 -4.12
CA CYS A 321 -1.37 2.88 -4.11
C CYS A 321 -0.53 2.32 -2.96
N VAL A 322 -1.18 2.15 -1.81
CA VAL A 322 -0.67 1.46 -0.63
C VAL A 322 -1.80 0.58 -0.09
N ALA A 323 -1.52 -0.68 0.21
CA ALA A 323 -2.45 -1.59 0.88
C ALA A 323 -1.79 -2.24 2.10
N ILE A 324 -1.97 -1.64 3.28
CA ILE A 324 -1.45 -2.18 4.54
C ILE A 324 -2.30 -3.38 4.95
N LYS A 325 -1.67 -4.51 5.25
CA LYS A 325 -2.33 -5.77 5.63
C LYS A 325 -1.81 -6.28 6.97
N ALA A 326 -2.60 -7.09 7.67
CA ALA A 326 -2.23 -7.71 8.94
C ALA A 326 -2.91 -9.08 9.04
N HIS A 327 -2.59 -9.99 8.13
CA HIS A 327 -3.24 -11.30 8.07
C HIS A 327 -2.64 -12.31 9.05
N ALA A 328 -3.46 -13.00 9.84
CA ALA A 328 -2.98 -14.13 10.63
C ALA A 328 -2.72 -15.33 9.71
N LYS A 329 -1.47 -15.82 9.66
CA LYS A 329 -1.09 -16.99 8.87
C LYS A 329 -0.62 -18.12 9.78
N GLY A 330 -1.45 -19.16 9.91
CA GLY A 330 -1.13 -20.34 10.72
C GLY A 330 -0.92 -19.95 12.18
N THR A 331 0.26 -20.24 12.73
CA THR A 331 0.64 -19.88 14.12
C THR A 331 1.23 -18.47 14.25
N ARG A 332 1.51 -17.79 13.13
CA ARG A 332 2.09 -16.44 13.12
C ARG A 332 0.97 -15.40 13.00
N SER A 333 0.79 -14.62 14.06
CA SER A 333 -0.16 -13.50 14.12
C SER A 333 0.55 -12.32 14.76
N ILE A 334 1.17 -11.48 13.93
CA ILE A 334 1.82 -10.24 14.37
C ILE A 334 1.11 -9.06 13.72
N ALA A 335 0.97 -7.98 14.50
CA ALA A 335 0.33 -6.78 14.02
C ALA A 335 1.18 -6.09 12.95
N SER A 336 0.52 -5.35 12.07
CA SER A 336 1.20 -4.32 11.27
C SER A 336 1.27 -3.06 12.10
N GLU A 337 2.48 -2.66 12.51
CA GLU A 337 2.61 -1.58 13.47
C GLU A 337 3.86 -0.72 13.31
N ASN A 338 3.81 0.51 13.82
CA ASN A 338 4.92 1.45 13.70
C ASN A 338 5.26 1.70 12.22
N MET A 339 4.34 2.31 11.48
CA MET A 339 4.52 2.61 10.06
C MET A 339 4.31 4.10 9.78
N LEU A 340 5.06 4.63 8.82
CA LEU A 340 5.00 6.03 8.42
C LEU A 340 5.06 6.15 6.90
N PHE A 341 4.13 6.91 6.34
CA PHE A 341 4.04 7.19 4.92
C PHE A 341 4.10 8.71 4.74
N ALA A 342 5.23 9.23 4.24
CA ALA A 342 5.52 10.66 4.27
C ALA A 342 5.84 11.23 2.88
N TYR A 343 5.18 12.32 2.49
CA TYR A 343 5.50 13.07 1.26
C TYR A 343 5.35 12.26 -0.03
N ASN A 344 4.33 11.40 -0.11
CA ASN A 344 4.09 10.52 -1.25
C ASN A 344 3.04 11.09 -2.22
N GLN A 345 3.14 10.69 -3.49
CA GLN A 345 2.22 11.03 -4.56
C GLN A 345 1.57 9.75 -5.09
N CYS A 346 0.24 9.65 -4.96
CA CYS A 346 -0.55 8.58 -5.55
C CYS A 346 -1.30 9.09 -6.79
N TYR A 347 -1.32 8.31 -7.85
CA TYR A 347 -2.02 8.56 -9.11
C TYR A 347 -2.91 7.38 -9.40
N TYR A 348 -4.09 7.58 -10.02
CA TYR A 348 -4.98 6.50 -10.49
C TYR A 348 -5.01 5.30 -9.52
N THR A 349 -5.79 5.37 -8.45
CA THR A 349 -5.67 4.38 -7.38
C THR A 349 -7.01 3.91 -6.84
N HIS A 350 -7.03 2.70 -6.29
CA HIS A 350 -8.12 2.23 -5.43
C HIS A 350 -8.04 2.77 -4.00
N GLY A 351 -6.99 3.52 -3.68
CA GLY A 351 -6.87 4.31 -2.47
C GLY A 351 -5.54 4.15 -1.77
N PHE A 352 -5.37 4.97 -0.75
CA PHE A 352 -4.45 4.70 0.34
C PHE A 352 -5.21 3.85 1.37
N SER A 353 -4.95 2.55 1.37
CA SER A 353 -5.80 1.54 2.01
C SER A 353 -5.13 0.86 3.20
N LEU A 354 -5.91 0.68 4.26
CA LEU A 354 -5.67 -0.29 5.33
C LEU A 354 -6.70 -1.42 5.18
N GLY A 355 -6.23 -2.66 4.96
CA GLY A 355 -7.05 -3.87 4.87
C GLY A 355 -7.13 -4.52 3.47
N SER A 356 -8.04 -5.48 3.26
CA SER A 356 -9.09 -5.91 4.18
C SER A 356 -8.65 -6.89 5.27
N GLU A 357 -7.47 -7.51 5.11
CA GLU A 357 -6.89 -8.35 6.15
C GLU A 357 -6.40 -7.52 7.33
N THR A 358 -7.19 -7.45 8.41
CA THR A 358 -6.89 -6.71 9.65
C THR A 358 -6.78 -7.60 10.90
N ASP A 359 -6.79 -8.92 10.71
CA ASP A 359 -7.06 -9.92 11.75
C ASP A 359 -5.97 -10.10 12.80
N SER A 360 -4.72 -9.74 12.49
CA SER A 360 -3.62 -9.66 13.47
C SER A 360 -3.49 -8.27 14.13
N GLY A 361 -4.33 -7.32 13.73
CA GLY A 361 -4.35 -5.95 14.23
C GLY A 361 -3.39 -5.00 13.51
N MET A 362 -3.74 -3.71 13.55
CA MET A 362 -2.96 -2.61 12.97
C MET A 362 -2.87 -1.48 13.97
N ARG A 363 -1.67 -0.97 14.24
CA ARG A 363 -1.53 0.16 15.17
C ARG A 363 -0.35 1.09 14.92
N HIS A 364 -0.50 2.33 15.35
CA HIS A 364 0.54 3.36 15.25
C HIS A 364 1.01 3.60 13.81
N ILE A 365 0.05 3.91 12.95
CA ILE A 365 0.28 4.16 11.52
C ILE A 365 0.00 5.63 11.23
N ALA A 366 0.97 6.32 10.66
CA ALA A 366 0.85 7.72 10.30
C ALA A 366 1.04 7.94 8.80
N VAL A 367 0.22 8.81 8.23
CA VAL A 367 0.30 9.26 6.84
C VAL A 367 0.39 10.78 6.89
N ARG A 368 1.44 11.36 6.29
CA ARG A 368 1.62 12.81 6.26
C ARG A 368 2.09 13.34 4.91
N GLY A 369 1.57 14.48 4.49
CA GLY A 369 1.98 15.09 3.22
C GLY A 369 1.65 14.19 2.02
N LEU A 370 0.43 13.67 1.95
CA LEU A 370 0.00 12.80 0.87
C LEU A 370 -0.76 13.60 -0.19
N SER A 371 -0.46 13.37 -1.45
CA SER A 371 -1.29 13.84 -2.56
C SER A 371 -1.89 12.65 -3.31
N ILE A 372 -3.21 12.70 -3.55
CA ILE A 372 -3.92 11.71 -4.37
C ILE A 372 -4.50 12.42 -5.59
N ASP A 373 -3.91 12.12 -6.75
CA ASP A 373 -4.38 12.56 -8.04
C ASP A 373 -5.24 11.46 -8.69
N GLY A 374 -6.48 11.36 -8.20
CA GLY A 374 -7.40 10.26 -8.46
C GLY A 374 -8.23 10.43 -9.73
N PHE A 375 -7.64 10.75 -10.88
CA PHE A 375 -8.36 10.94 -12.16
C PHE A 375 -9.19 9.73 -12.65
N ASN A 376 -9.19 8.63 -11.90
CA ASN A 376 -10.02 7.44 -12.08
C ASN A 376 -11.40 7.50 -11.41
N ALA A 377 -11.91 8.66 -10.96
CA ALA A 377 -13.27 8.72 -10.40
C ALA A 377 -14.34 8.13 -11.33
N ASN A 378 -14.20 8.27 -12.64
CA ASN A 378 -15.19 7.77 -13.58
C ASN A 378 -15.14 6.24 -13.75
N ASP A 379 -14.02 5.62 -13.39
CA ASP A 379 -13.79 4.18 -13.48
C ASP A 379 -14.72 3.43 -12.54
N VAL A 380 -15.27 4.10 -11.50
CA VAL A 380 -16.25 3.51 -10.56
C VAL A 380 -17.52 2.95 -11.21
N VAL A 381 -17.80 3.32 -12.47
CA VAL A 381 -18.91 2.75 -13.25
C VAL A 381 -18.67 1.27 -13.58
N ARG A 382 -17.42 0.90 -13.82
CA ARG A 382 -17.00 -0.42 -14.27
C ARG A 382 -16.21 -1.18 -13.22
N ASP A 383 -15.41 -0.47 -12.44
CA ASP A 383 -14.77 -0.96 -11.22
C ASP A 383 -15.36 -0.28 -9.98
N PRO A 384 -16.40 -0.84 -9.36
CA PRO A 384 -17.04 -0.23 -8.19
C PRO A 384 -16.12 -0.12 -6.98
N TYR A 385 -14.93 -0.75 -6.98
CA TYR A 385 -13.96 -0.69 -5.88
C TYR A 385 -12.89 0.40 -6.06
N SER A 386 -12.85 1.08 -7.22
CA SER A 386 -11.84 2.09 -7.57
C SER A 386 -12.11 3.50 -7.01
N GLY A 387 -11.29 4.50 -7.36
CA GLY A 387 -11.60 5.92 -7.12
C GLY A 387 -11.76 6.34 -5.65
N ASN A 388 -11.06 5.68 -4.72
CA ASN A 388 -11.09 6.03 -3.29
C ASN A 388 -9.88 6.89 -2.89
N GLY A 389 -10.05 7.68 -1.85
CA GLY A 389 -8.99 8.44 -1.19
C GLY A 389 -8.39 7.65 -0.04
N LEU A 390 -8.71 8.07 1.19
CA LEU A 390 -8.30 7.38 2.41
C LEU A 390 -9.29 6.25 2.72
N ARG A 391 -8.79 5.02 2.88
CA ARG A 391 -9.63 3.83 3.05
C ARG A 391 -9.17 2.95 4.20
N ILE A 392 -10.09 2.56 5.07
CA ILE A 392 -9.91 1.50 6.08
C ILE A 392 -11.05 0.52 5.86
N LYS A 393 -10.71 -0.71 5.49
CA LYS A 393 -11.68 -1.75 5.09
C LYS A 393 -11.45 -3.02 5.91
N SER A 394 -12.53 -3.63 6.39
CA SER A 394 -12.52 -4.98 6.98
C SER A 394 -13.91 -5.60 6.87
N ASP A 395 -14.04 -6.85 7.27
CA ASP A 395 -15.32 -7.57 7.32
C ASP A 395 -15.33 -8.63 8.41
N ALA A 396 -16.50 -9.22 8.65
CA ALA A 396 -16.73 -10.14 9.76
C ALA A 396 -16.04 -11.52 9.65
N SER A 397 -15.37 -11.83 8.53
CA SER A 397 -14.51 -13.02 8.39
C SER A 397 -13.04 -12.74 8.72
N ARG A 398 -12.68 -11.46 8.79
CA ARG A 398 -11.34 -10.97 9.14
C ARG A 398 -11.34 -10.41 10.55
N GLY A 399 -12.17 -9.41 10.82
CA GLY A 399 -12.21 -8.70 12.10
C GLY A 399 -10.87 -8.06 12.45
N GLY A 400 -10.62 -7.86 13.74
CA GLY A 400 -9.35 -7.31 14.24
C GLY A 400 -9.40 -5.82 14.56
N LEU A 401 -8.44 -5.38 15.38
CA LEU A 401 -8.35 -4.03 15.91
C LEU A 401 -7.46 -3.17 15.02
N VAL A 402 -8.00 -2.06 14.51
CA VAL A 402 -7.26 -0.98 13.86
C VAL A 402 -7.30 0.22 14.80
N GLU A 403 -6.15 0.61 15.34
CA GLU A 403 -6.07 1.68 16.34
C GLU A 403 -4.90 2.64 16.12
N ASP A 404 -5.02 3.88 16.59
CA ASP A 404 -3.96 4.90 16.48
C ASP A 404 -3.46 5.10 15.04
N ILE A 405 -4.38 5.60 14.21
CA ILE A 405 -4.15 5.92 12.80
C ILE A 405 -4.27 7.43 12.62
N SER A 406 -3.29 8.05 11.97
CA SER A 406 -3.29 9.48 11.68
C SER A 406 -3.09 9.78 10.20
N PHE A 407 -3.90 10.72 9.70
CA PHE A 407 -3.77 11.29 8.36
C PHE A 407 -3.61 12.80 8.51
N GLU A 408 -2.46 13.33 8.10
CA GLU A 408 -2.10 14.73 8.27
C GLU A 408 -1.70 15.35 6.92
N ASN A 409 -2.19 16.56 6.62
CA ASN A 409 -1.79 17.32 5.43
C ASN A 409 -1.99 16.51 4.14
N VAL A 410 -3.24 16.16 3.84
CA VAL A 410 -3.61 15.34 2.69
C VAL A 410 -4.36 16.18 1.66
N CYS A 411 -3.86 16.20 0.42
CA CYS A 411 -4.53 16.84 -0.71
C CYS A 411 -5.06 15.78 -1.68
N MET A 412 -6.31 15.93 -2.11
CA MET A 412 -6.93 15.02 -3.08
C MET A 412 -7.59 15.81 -4.20
N ARG A 413 -7.54 15.29 -5.42
CA ARG A 413 -8.36 15.79 -6.53
C ARG A 413 -8.83 14.64 -7.41
N GLY A 414 -9.98 14.82 -8.04
CA GLY A 414 -10.53 13.82 -8.94
C GLY A 414 -11.06 12.56 -8.25
N VAL A 415 -11.07 12.45 -6.92
CA VAL A 415 -11.47 11.24 -6.20
C VAL A 415 -13.01 11.12 -6.09
N ALA A 416 -13.56 9.91 -6.28
CA ALA A 416 -15.01 9.66 -6.17
C ALA A 416 -15.45 9.46 -4.71
N ARG A 417 -14.65 8.75 -3.91
CA ARG A 417 -14.90 8.43 -2.51
C ARG A 417 -13.73 8.83 -1.62
N PRO A 418 -13.66 10.10 -1.16
CA PRO A 418 -12.47 10.61 -0.48
C PRO A 418 -12.21 9.94 0.87
N LEU A 419 -13.27 9.53 1.60
CA LEU A 419 -13.16 8.88 2.91
C LEU A 419 -14.02 7.61 2.94
N VAL A 420 -13.38 6.45 3.09
CA VAL A 420 -14.05 5.14 3.12
C VAL A 420 -13.60 4.34 4.34
N PHE A 421 -14.32 4.45 5.45
CA PHE A 421 -14.06 3.70 6.67
C PHE A 421 -15.20 2.71 6.91
N ASP A 422 -14.94 1.45 6.57
CA ASP A 422 -15.97 0.44 6.39
C ASP A 422 -15.58 -0.90 7.01
N ALA A 423 -16.21 -1.21 8.15
CA ALA A 423 -16.05 -2.47 8.85
C ALA A 423 -16.93 -3.61 8.27
N ASN A 424 -17.65 -3.35 7.17
CA ASN A 424 -18.58 -4.27 6.51
C ASN A 424 -18.28 -4.38 5.01
N TYR A 425 -17.01 -4.24 4.60
CA TYR A 425 -16.55 -4.14 3.22
C TYR A 425 -17.01 -5.26 2.29
N ALA A 426 -17.17 -6.48 2.82
CA ALA A 426 -17.61 -7.65 2.08
C ALA A 426 -18.79 -8.34 2.76
N ASN A 427 -19.45 -9.25 2.03
CA ASN A 427 -20.51 -10.12 2.55
C ASN A 427 -20.01 -11.56 2.78
N PRO A 428 -19.21 -11.81 3.83
CA PRO A 428 -18.72 -13.15 4.08
C PRO A 428 -19.83 -14.07 4.59
N ALA A 429 -19.72 -15.37 4.26
CA ALA A 429 -20.60 -16.40 4.78
C ALA A 429 -20.43 -16.60 6.30
N THR A 430 -19.20 -16.48 6.79
CA THR A 430 -18.85 -16.57 8.22
C THR A 430 -18.67 -15.17 8.80
N ARG A 431 -19.29 -14.92 9.96
CA ARG A 431 -19.30 -13.62 10.65
C ARG A 431 -18.93 -13.75 12.13
N ASP A 432 -17.81 -14.41 12.40
CA ASP A 432 -17.36 -14.77 13.74
C ASP A 432 -16.17 -13.93 14.25
N LYS A 433 -15.64 -13.03 13.41
CA LYS A 433 -14.56 -12.11 13.78
C LYS A 433 -15.06 -10.67 13.74
N ILE A 434 -14.87 -9.94 14.83
CA ILE A 434 -15.45 -8.60 14.98
C ILE A 434 -14.39 -7.55 14.60
N PRO A 435 -14.61 -6.74 13.55
CA PRO A 435 -13.75 -5.61 13.23
C PRO A 435 -14.01 -4.43 14.18
N GLN A 436 -12.95 -3.72 14.55
CA GLN A 436 -13.05 -2.52 15.37
C GLN A 436 -12.03 -1.48 14.91
N PHE A 437 -12.51 -0.28 14.59
CA PHE A 437 -11.67 0.86 14.22
C PHE A 437 -11.77 1.93 15.30
N THR A 438 -10.65 2.34 15.90
CA THR A 438 -10.65 3.34 16.98
C THR A 438 -9.42 4.24 16.91
N GLY A 439 -9.46 5.42 17.52
CA GLY A 439 -8.31 6.34 17.49
C GLY A 439 -7.88 6.74 16.08
N ILE A 440 -8.85 6.94 15.17
CA ILE A 440 -8.59 7.46 13.82
C ILE A 440 -8.57 8.99 13.89
N SER A 441 -7.55 9.64 13.35
CA SER A 441 -7.42 11.09 13.36
C SER A 441 -7.12 11.64 11.97
N LEU A 442 -7.85 12.68 11.57
CA LEU A 442 -7.63 13.41 10.32
C LEU A 442 -7.41 14.88 10.67
N SER A 443 -6.28 15.42 10.23
CA SER A 443 -5.92 16.83 10.36
C SER A 443 -5.48 17.41 9.03
N ASN A 444 -6.03 18.56 8.63
CA ASN A 444 -5.72 19.21 7.36
C ASN A 444 -5.89 18.26 6.16
N VAL A 445 -7.10 17.79 5.93
CA VAL A 445 -7.44 16.96 4.78
C VAL A 445 -8.31 17.78 3.83
N HIS A 446 -7.86 17.99 2.60
CA HIS A 446 -8.61 18.75 1.61
C HIS A 446 -8.76 17.97 0.30
N SER A 447 -10.01 17.62 -0.04
CA SER A 447 -10.37 17.15 -1.38
C SER A 447 -10.91 18.30 -2.20
N LEU A 448 -10.32 18.56 -3.37
CA LEU A 448 -10.81 19.56 -4.33
C LEU A 448 -12.09 19.09 -5.05
N GLY A 449 -12.49 17.84 -4.84
CA GLY A 449 -13.65 17.20 -5.45
C GLY A 449 -13.35 16.62 -6.84
N SER A 450 -14.40 16.13 -7.50
CA SER A 450 -14.37 15.63 -8.87
C SER A 450 -15.53 16.17 -9.69
N THR A 451 -15.35 16.26 -11.01
CA THR A 451 -16.38 16.78 -11.93
C THR A 451 -17.71 16.03 -11.84
N ARG A 452 -17.66 14.72 -11.58
CA ARG A 452 -18.85 13.85 -11.55
C ARG A 452 -19.44 13.66 -10.15
N PHE A 453 -18.60 13.54 -9.13
CA PHE A 453 -19.04 13.20 -7.78
C PHE A 453 -19.04 14.39 -6.81
N GLY A 454 -18.68 15.59 -7.29
CA GLY A 454 -18.62 16.78 -6.45
C GLY A 454 -17.65 16.59 -5.29
N GLY A 455 -18.14 16.77 -4.05
CA GLY A 455 -17.39 16.51 -2.83
C GLY A 455 -17.18 15.02 -2.50
N GLY A 456 -17.80 14.13 -3.26
CA GLY A 456 -17.63 12.69 -3.19
C GLY A 456 -18.63 11.99 -2.27
N GLU A 457 -18.58 10.66 -2.33
CA GLU A 457 -19.39 9.77 -1.49
C GLU A 457 -18.56 9.25 -0.30
N LEU A 458 -19.09 9.40 0.92
CA LEU A 458 -18.43 9.01 2.16
C LEU A 458 -18.98 7.69 2.71
N SER A 459 -18.12 6.90 3.33
CA SER A 459 -18.51 5.68 4.05
C SER A 459 -17.99 5.72 5.49
N PHE A 460 -18.91 5.64 6.46
CA PHE A 460 -18.61 5.50 7.88
C PHE A 460 -19.51 4.41 8.49
N TYR A 461 -19.05 3.18 8.39
CA TYR A 461 -19.74 2.01 8.94
C TYR A 461 -18.88 1.31 9.98
N GLY A 462 -19.18 1.53 11.26
CA GLY A 462 -18.72 0.64 12.32
C GLY A 462 -19.42 -0.70 12.28
N TYR A 463 -19.04 -1.59 13.20
CA TYR A 463 -19.62 -2.93 13.26
C TYR A 463 -20.79 -2.97 14.26
N ARG A 464 -21.85 -3.72 13.90
CA ARG A 464 -23.02 -3.95 14.76
C ARG A 464 -23.45 -5.40 14.68
N GLU A 465 -23.71 -5.98 15.84
CA GLU A 465 -24.28 -7.31 16.02
C GLU A 465 -25.29 -7.30 17.19
N ALA A 466 -26.02 -8.40 17.38
CA ALA A 466 -27.04 -8.48 18.44
C ALA A 466 -26.46 -8.25 19.85
N SER A 467 -25.21 -8.66 20.08
CA SER A 467 -24.46 -8.51 21.34
C SER A 467 -23.92 -7.11 21.60
N GLY A 468 -23.93 -6.21 20.61
CA GLY A 468 -23.47 -4.82 20.78
C GLY A 468 -22.91 -4.19 19.51
N SER A 469 -22.42 -2.96 19.65
CA SER A 469 -21.75 -2.22 18.58
C SER A 469 -20.25 -2.08 18.86
N ARG A 470 -19.47 -1.92 17.78
CA ARG A 470 -18.09 -1.43 17.79
C ARG A 470 -18.03 -0.19 16.90
N PRO A 471 -18.28 1.00 17.48
CA PRO A 471 -18.28 2.24 16.72
C PRO A 471 -16.88 2.59 16.22
N ILE A 472 -16.82 3.16 15.02
CA ILE A 472 -15.61 3.86 14.57
C ILE A 472 -15.40 5.06 15.49
N SER A 473 -14.27 5.17 16.17
CA SER A 473 -13.91 6.40 16.90
C SER A 473 -12.97 7.25 16.05
N ILE A 474 -13.45 8.43 15.64
CA ILE A 474 -12.75 9.32 14.71
C ILE A 474 -12.70 10.76 15.20
N SER A 475 -11.53 11.40 15.07
CA SER A 475 -11.33 12.82 15.32
C SER A 475 -11.04 13.57 14.02
N LEU A 476 -11.70 14.72 13.83
CA LEU A 476 -11.61 15.54 12.64
C LEU A 476 -11.19 16.97 13.00
N ASP A 477 -10.17 17.46 12.31
CA ASP A 477 -9.66 18.83 12.39
C ASP A 477 -9.34 19.34 10.97
N ASN A 478 -10.04 20.38 10.50
CA ASN A 478 -9.83 20.94 9.16
C ASN A 478 -9.92 19.90 8.03
N VAL A 479 -11.09 19.25 7.93
CA VAL A 479 -11.39 18.21 6.92
C VAL A 479 -12.42 18.76 5.92
N VAL A 480 -11.94 19.22 4.78
CA VAL A 480 -12.73 19.98 3.81
C VAL A 480 -12.84 19.22 2.49
N LEU A 481 -14.07 18.99 2.05
CA LEU A 481 -14.38 18.37 0.76
C LEU A 481 -15.09 19.41 -0.11
N GLY A 482 -14.37 19.94 -1.10
CA GLY A 482 -14.85 20.91 -2.09
C GLY A 482 -15.49 20.25 -3.32
N GLY A 483 -15.82 21.03 -4.34
CA GLY A 483 -16.35 20.51 -5.61
C GLY A 483 -17.86 20.27 -5.64
N GLY A 484 -18.60 20.52 -4.56
CA GLY A 484 -20.06 20.57 -4.56
C GLY A 484 -20.71 19.60 -3.58
N LYS A 485 -21.73 18.86 -4.04
CA LYS A 485 -22.52 17.96 -3.20
C LYS A 485 -21.65 16.85 -2.60
N ILE A 486 -21.83 16.59 -1.30
CA ILE A 486 -21.30 15.43 -0.60
C ILE A 486 -22.44 14.45 -0.40
N THR A 487 -22.19 13.16 -0.56
CA THR A 487 -23.16 12.09 -0.31
C THR A 487 -22.60 11.04 0.65
N PHE A 488 -23.48 10.18 1.15
CA PHE A 488 -23.10 9.05 1.98
C PHE A 488 -23.53 7.75 1.27
N ALA A 489 -22.64 6.76 1.28
CA ALA A 489 -22.88 5.45 0.69
C ALA A 489 -24.15 4.81 1.27
N GLN A 490 -24.79 3.93 0.48
CA GLN A 490 -25.98 3.19 0.90
C GLN A 490 -25.62 2.01 1.80
N PRO A 491 -26.48 1.68 2.79
CA PRO A 491 -26.32 0.49 3.63
C PRO A 491 -26.13 -0.79 2.80
N HIS A 492 -25.23 -1.66 3.23
CA HIS A 492 -24.90 -2.88 2.51
C HIS A 492 -24.40 -3.99 3.45
N PHE A 493 -24.33 -5.21 2.91
CA PHE A 493 -23.72 -6.40 3.51
C PHE A 493 -24.07 -6.65 4.99
N GLY A 494 -25.32 -6.35 5.39
CA GLY A 494 -25.81 -6.56 6.75
C GLY A 494 -25.18 -5.64 7.80
N GLY A 495 -24.49 -4.58 7.38
CA GLY A 495 -24.00 -3.52 8.27
C GLY A 495 -25.12 -2.59 8.76
N PRO A 496 -24.78 -1.47 9.43
CA PRO A 496 -25.75 -0.50 9.94
C PRO A 496 -26.74 0.00 8.87
N ALA A 497 -28.00 0.22 9.27
CA ALA A 497 -29.08 0.67 8.38
C ALA A 497 -29.00 2.16 7.94
N SER A 498 -27.96 2.88 8.38
CA SER A 498 -27.71 4.29 8.05
C SER A 498 -26.23 4.56 7.92
N ASN A 499 -25.89 5.65 7.24
CA ASN A 499 -24.53 6.19 7.14
C ASN A 499 -24.53 7.67 7.56
N PRO A 500 -23.73 8.06 8.56
CA PRO A 500 -22.90 7.20 9.40
C PRO A 500 -23.74 6.20 10.22
N GLY A 501 -23.13 5.09 10.59
CA GLY A 501 -23.71 4.08 11.47
C GLY A 501 -22.62 3.44 12.32
N ALA A 502 -22.87 3.34 13.64
CA ALA A 502 -21.85 2.96 14.61
C ALA A 502 -20.58 3.81 14.43
N THR A 503 -20.68 5.12 14.65
CA THR A 503 -19.54 6.04 14.48
C THR A 503 -19.62 7.19 15.46
N HIS A 504 -18.53 7.41 16.18
CA HIS A 504 -18.36 8.47 17.16
C HIS A 504 -17.36 9.48 16.62
N PHE A 505 -17.86 10.68 16.29
CA PHE A 505 -17.07 11.79 15.77
C PHE A 505 -16.68 12.72 16.90
N THR A 506 -15.41 13.16 16.89
CA THR A 506 -14.90 14.22 17.76
C THR A 506 -14.35 15.36 16.91
N PHE A 507 -14.81 16.58 17.14
CA PHE A 507 -14.41 17.79 16.41
C PHE A 507 -13.54 18.67 17.32
N ASN A 508 -12.26 18.82 16.98
CA ASN A 508 -11.25 19.42 17.88
C ASN A 508 -10.58 20.68 17.33
N GLY A 509 -10.93 21.14 16.13
CA GLY A 509 -10.21 22.22 15.46
C GLY A 509 -10.98 22.89 14.33
N GLY A 510 -10.39 22.96 13.14
CA GLY A 510 -10.89 23.68 11.97
C GLY A 510 -12.15 23.11 11.31
N PRO A 511 -12.52 23.62 10.12
CA PRO A 511 -13.80 23.33 9.48
C PRO A 511 -13.94 21.86 9.06
N VAL A 512 -15.17 21.35 9.10
CA VAL A 512 -15.52 20.02 8.55
C VAL A 512 -16.71 20.16 7.61
N SER A 513 -16.50 19.93 6.30
CA SER A 513 -17.47 20.33 5.26
C SER A 513 -18.78 19.55 5.24
N PHE A 514 -18.83 18.39 5.90
CA PHE A 514 -20.01 17.54 5.98
C PHE A 514 -20.66 17.54 7.36
N TYR A 515 -20.20 18.39 8.30
CA TYR A 515 -20.73 18.44 9.67
C TYR A 515 -22.24 18.68 9.73
N ASP A 516 -22.76 19.62 8.95
CA ASP A 516 -24.19 19.97 8.93
C ASP A 516 -25.08 18.85 8.36
N GLN A 517 -24.48 17.80 7.78
CA GLN A 517 -25.19 16.61 7.30
C GLN A 517 -25.19 15.48 8.34
N LEU A 518 -24.47 15.63 9.45
CA LEU A 518 -24.41 14.67 10.53
C LEU A 518 -25.52 14.93 11.56
N THR A 519 -26.08 13.87 12.12
CA THR A 519 -27.09 13.97 13.18
C THR A 519 -26.81 12.90 14.23
N PRO A 520 -26.69 13.25 15.53
CA PRO A 520 -26.58 12.26 16.60
C PRO A 520 -27.79 11.31 16.56
N SER A 521 -27.54 10.01 16.72
CA SER A 521 -28.60 9.01 16.63
C SER A 521 -28.30 7.85 17.55
N VAL A 522 -29.09 7.72 18.62
CA VAL A 522 -29.01 6.55 19.52
C VAL A 522 -29.36 5.26 18.78
N PRO A 523 -30.42 5.18 17.93
CA PRO A 523 -30.74 3.96 17.19
C PRO A 523 -29.64 3.49 16.23
N ASN A 524 -28.83 4.43 15.72
CA ASN A 524 -27.74 4.15 14.78
C ASN A 524 -26.36 4.17 15.43
N ASP A 525 -26.29 4.42 16.75
CA ASP A 525 -25.06 4.62 17.51
C ASP A 525 -24.10 5.64 16.86
N VAL A 526 -24.64 6.82 16.59
CA VAL A 526 -23.91 7.98 16.06
C VAL A 526 -23.79 9.03 17.16
N GLN A 527 -22.55 9.38 17.50
CA GLN A 527 -22.23 10.40 18.49
C GLN A 527 -21.42 11.52 17.85
N LEU A 528 -21.74 12.76 18.21
CA LEU A 528 -21.01 13.95 17.81
C LEU A 528 -20.53 14.67 19.07
N LEU A 529 -19.21 14.76 19.25
CA LEU A 529 -18.58 15.44 20.37
C LEU A 529 -17.85 16.69 19.88
N GLY A 530 -18.23 17.85 20.42
CA GLY A 530 -17.70 19.15 19.98
C GLY A 530 -18.35 19.66 18.70
N THR A 531 -17.80 20.75 18.18
CA THR A 531 -18.25 21.43 16.95
C THR A 531 -17.03 21.87 16.15
N PRO A 532 -17.04 21.77 14.80
CA PRO A 532 -15.99 22.36 13.98
C PRO A 532 -15.84 23.86 14.24
N GLY A 533 -14.61 24.33 14.25
CA GLY A 533 -14.24 25.73 14.39
C GLY A 533 -13.97 26.41 13.05
N PRO A 534 -13.73 27.73 13.05
CA PRO A 534 -13.30 28.45 11.85
C PRO A 534 -11.89 28.02 11.44
N GLY A 535 -11.57 28.19 10.16
CA GLY A 535 -10.25 27.89 9.63
C GLY A 535 -10.20 28.04 8.13
N THR A 536 -8.98 28.03 7.59
CA THR A 536 -8.76 28.00 6.13
C THR A 536 -8.46 26.56 5.73
N PRO A 537 -9.10 26.02 4.68
CA PRO A 537 -8.74 24.71 4.15
C PRO A 537 -7.26 24.65 3.79
N LEU A 538 -6.65 23.46 3.93
CA LEU A 538 -5.28 23.19 3.46
C LEU A 538 -5.13 23.66 2.00
N GLN A 539 -4.05 24.37 1.69
CA GLN A 539 -3.76 24.80 0.32
C GLN A 539 -3.17 23.63 -0.49
N CYS A 540 -3.82 23.27 -1.61
CA CYS A 540 -3.43 22.12 -2.43
C CYS A 540 -2.86 22.48 -3.81
N ASN A 541 -2.66 23.78 -4.11
CA ASN A 541 -2.25 24.23 -5.45
C ASN A 541 -0.91 23.62 -5.89
N ASP A 542 0.04 23.48 -4.96
CA ASP A 542 1.39 22.97 -5.21
C ASP A 542 1.59 21.53 -4.72
N ALA A 543 0.50 20.86 -4.31
CA ALA A 543 0.59 19.52 -3.74
C ALA A 543 0.79 18.44 -4.81
N PHE A 544 0.22 18.63 -6.01
CA PHE A 544 0.19 17.63 -7.07
C PHE A 544 1.37 17.78 -8.03
N ILE A 545 2.21 16.74 -8.11
CA ILE A 545 3.33 16.67 -9.05
C ILE A 545 2.89 15.85 -10.25
N ALA A 546 3.12 16.28 -11.48
CA ALA A 546 2.78 15.47 -12.64
C ALA A 546 3.72 14.25 -12.76
N LEU A 547 3.18 13.04 -12.91
CA LEU A 547 4.01 11.82 -12.85
C LEU A 547 5.06 11.77 -13.96
N HIS A 548 4.73 12.21 -15.19
CA HIS A 548 5.70 12.32 -16.30
C HIS A 548 6.91 13.22 -16.01
N SER A 549 6.80 14.15 -15.05
CA SER A 549 7.93 15.01 -14.66
C SER A 549 9.01 14.27 -13.87
N VAL A 550 8.67 13.14 -13.24
CA VAL A 550 9.60 12.29 -12.48
C VAL A 550 9.80 10.91 -13.12
N LEU A 551 8.88 10.48 -13.98
CA LEU A 551 8.93 9.23 -14.72
C LEU A 551 8.44 9.45 -16.17
N PRO A 552 9.35 9.75 -17.13
CA PRO A 552 8.97 10.12 -18.50
C PRO A 552 8.12 9.11 -19.27
N ASP A 553 8.17 7.83 -18.88
CA ASP A 553 7.38 6.75 -19.48
C ASP A 553 5.93 6.68 -18.96
N SER A 554 5.56 7.63 -18.07
CA SER A 554 4.20 7.83 -17.58
C SER A 554 3.27 8.37 -18.67
N PRO A 555 2.07 7.81 -18.83
CA PRO A 555 1.04 8.36 -19.73
C PRO A 555 0.42 9.68 -19.26
N ILE A 556 0.74 10.15 -18.05
CA ILE A 556 0.11 11.28 -17.34
C ILE A 556 1.12 12.18 -16.64
#